data_AF-A0A7C1WWA4-F1
#
_entry.id   AF-A0A7C1WWA4-F1
#
_cell.length_a   1.000
_cell.length_b   1.000
_cell.length_c   1.000
_cell.angle_alpha   90.00
_cell.angle_beta   90.00
_cell.angle_gamma   90.00
#
_symmetry.space_group_name_H-M   'P 1'
#
loop_
_entity.id
_entity.type
_entity.pdbx_description
1 polymer ?
#
loop_
_entity_poly.entity_id
_entity_poly.type
_entity_poly.pdbx_seq_one_letter_code
_entity_poly.pdbx_strand_id
1 'polypeptide(L)' 'RSDLRIRFGEREVNGKSILELMTLGASHGARLELTARGDDAESLLDEVARLFERGFGEETA' A
#
# COMPACT_ATOMS: atom_id res chain seq x y z
N ARG A 1 8.25 -0.03 -15.07
CA ARG A 1 8.42 -0.30 -13.61
C ARG A 1 7.96 0.93 -12.86
N SER A 2 6.95 0.79 -12.01
CA SER A 2 6.16 1.91 -11.50
C SER A 2 6.51 2.26 -10.08
N ASP A 3 6.48 3.53 -9.72
CA ASP A 3 6.56 4.00 -8.35
C ASP A 3 5.21 3.88 -7.64
N LEU A 4 5.27 3.69 -6.32
CA LEU A 4 4.10 3.56 -5.46
C LEU A 4 4.22 4.55 -4.29
N ARG A 5 3.20 5.38 -4.11
CA ARG A 5 3.02 6.24 -2.95
C ARG A 5 1.82 5.75 -2.16
N ILE A 6 1.94 5.70 -0.84
CA ILE A 6 0.85 5.34 0.08
C ILE A 6 0.64 6.50 1.04
N ARG A 7 -0.61 6.95 1.14
CA ARG A 7 -1.02 8.06 2.00
C ARG A 7 -1.98 7.59 3.08
N PHE A 8 -1.73 8.06 4.30
CA PHE A 8 -2.62 7.94 5.45
C PHE A 8 -2.79 9.31 6.10
N GLY A 9 -4.00 9.88 6.02
CA GLY A 9 -4.26 11.26 6.42
C GLY A 9 -3.40 12.25 5.64
N GLU A 10 -2.58 13.03 6.34
CA GLU A 10 -1.67 14.03 5.75
C GLU A 10 -0.30 13.46 5.38
N ARG A 11 -0.01 12.21 5.75
CA ARG A 11 1.32 11.62 5.56
C ARG A 11 1.35 10.70 4.36
N GLU A 12 2.31 10.95 3.47
CA GLU A 12 2.59 10.13 2.29
C GLU A 12 4.00 9.53 2.38
N VAL A 13 4.14 8.26 2.01
CA VAL A 13 5.41 7.51 2.04
C VAL A 13 5.65 6.76 0.74
N ASN A 14 6.89 6.35 0.50
CA ASN A 14 7.24 5.43 -0.58
C ASN A 14 6.80 3.99 -0.24
N GLY A 15 5.86 3.46 -1.03
CA GLY A 15 5.32 2.10 -0.87
C GLY A 15 6.29 0.97 -1.17
N LYS A 16 7.49 1.27 -1.69
CA LYS A 16 8.57 0.29 -1.91
C LYS A 16 9.62 0.30 -0.80
N SER A 17 9.54 1.23 0.16
CA SER A 17 10.47 1.36 1.26
C SER A 17 9.85 0.82 2.55
N ILE A 18 10.30 -0.36 2.99
CA ILE A 18 9.80 -0.97 4.23
C ILE A 18 9.98 -0.05 5.44
N LEU A 19 11.07 0.71 5.49
CA LEU A 19 11.34 1.64 6.58
C LEU A 19 10.28 2.76 6.61
N GLU A 20 9.99 3.37 5.45
CA GLU A 20 8.99 4.44 5.40
C GLU A 20 7.58 3.92 5.70
N LEU A 21 7.24 2.71 5.21
CA LEU A 21 5.97 2.06 5.52
C LEU A 21 5.77 1.85 7.02
N MET A 22 6.81 1.40 7.74
CA MET A 22 6.75 1.25 9.20
C MET A 22 6.50 2.59 9.90
N THR A 23 7.02 3.69 9.35
CA THR A 23 6.75 5.02 9.93
C THR A 23 5.33 5.49 9.70
N LEU A 24 4.62 5.03 8.65
CA LEU A 24 3.30 5.53 8.25
C LEU A 24 2.27 5.45 9.38
N GLY A 25 2.38 4.44 10.25
CA GLY A 25 1.57 4.32 11.47
C GLY A 25 0.08 4.10 11.20
N ALA A 26 -0.27 3.49 10.07
CA ALA A 26 -1.63 3.10 9.75
C ALA A 26 -2.00 1.82 10.50
N SER A 27 -3.05 1.86 11.33
CA SER A 27 -3.56 0.70 12.06
C SER A 27 -4.59 -0.07 11.24
N HIS A 28 -4.94 -1.28 11.68
CA HIS A 28 -6.08 -2.01 11.11
C HIS A 28 -7.34 -1.14 11.11
N GLY A 29 -8.09 -1.18 9.99
CA GLY A 29 -9.26 -0.32 9.76
C GLY A 29 -8.94 1.09 9.26
N ALA A 30 -7.66 1.46 9.11
CA ALA A 30 -7.28 2.73 8.50
C ALA A 30 -7.66 2.77 7.02
N ARG A 31 -8.08 3.95 6.56
CA ARG A 31 -8.27 4.22 5.14
C ARG A 31 -6.96 4.72 4.53
N LEU A 32 -6.47 4.01 3.52
CA LEU A 32 -5.26 4.35 2.78
C LEU A 32 -5.62 4.84 1.38
N GLU A 33 -4.78 5.72 0.84
CA GLU A 33 -4.84 6.13 -0.55
C GLU A 33 -3.53 5.75 -1.25
N LEU A 34 -3.65 5.04 -2.36
CA LEU A 34 -2.51 4.52 -3.10
C LEU A 34 -2.43 5.23 -4.46
N THR A 35 -1.23 5.66 -4.83
CA THR A 35 -0.96 6.26 -6.13
C THR A 35 0.22 5.56 -6.77
N ALA A 36 0.02 5.00 -7.97
CA ALA A 36 1.07 4.39 -8.77
C ALA A 36 1.35 5.22 -10.03
N ARG A 37 2.62 5.27 -10.47
CA ARG A 37 3.03 5.95 -11.72
C ARG A 37 4.10 5.15 -12.45
N GLY A 38 3.84 4.84 -13.72
CA GLY A 38 4.75 4.10 -14.60
C GLY A 38 3.99 3.07 -15.46
N ASP A 39 4.74 2.28 -16.22
CA ASP A 39 4.20 1.41 -17.28
C ASP A 39 3.33 0.25 -16.76
N ASP A 40 3.54 -0.16 -15.52
CA ASP A 40 2.88 -1.27 -14.81
C ASP A 40 2.00 -0.76 -13.64
N ALA A 41 1.63 0.52 -13.65
CA ALA A 41 0.95 1.16 -12.51
C ALA A 41 -0.41 0.54 -12.19
N GLU A 42 -1.19 0.22 -13.22
CA GLU A 42 -2.52 -0.40 -13.07
C GLU A 42 -2.41 -1.80 -12.47
N SER A 43 -1.60 -2.67 -13.07
CA SER A 43 -1.35 -4.02 -12.55
C SER A 43 -0.76 -4.01 -11.14
N LEU A 44 0.08 -3.03 -10.81
CA LEU A 44 0.63 -2.87 -9.47
C LEU A 44 -0.47 -2.54 -8.45
N LEU A 45 -1.39 -1.62 -8.77
CA LEU A 45 -2.50 -1.28 -7.89
C LEU A 45 -3.45 -2.47 -7.70
N ASP A 46 -3.74 -3.22 -8.76
CA ASP A 46 -4.58 -4.42 -8.69
C ASP A 46 -4.00 -5.49 -7.76
N GLU A 47 -2.71 -5.80 -7.89
CA GLU A 47 -2.05 -6.79 -7.03
C GLU A 47 -1.96 -6.33 -5.57
N VAL A 48 -1.72 -5.03 -5.34
CA VAL A 48 -1.72 -4.47 -3.99
C VAL A 48 -3.12 -4.52 -3.38
N ALA A 49 -4.17 -4.18 -4.14
CA ALA A 49 -5.55 -4.29 -3.67
C ALA A 49 -5.90 -5.74 -3.27
N ARG A 50 -5.56 -6.71 -4.12
CA ARG A 50 -5.72 -8.16 -3.82
C ARG A 50 -4.95 -8.62 -2.59
N LEU A 51 -3.81 -8.02 -2.29
CA LEU A 51 -3.06 -8.32 -1.06
C LEU A 51 -3.85 -7.90 0.19
N PHE A 52 -4.44 -6.71 0.18
CA PHE A 52 -5.30 -6.23 1.28
C PHE A 52 -6.58 -7.07 1.40
N GLU A 53 -7.23 -7.40 0.29
CA GLU A 53 -8.45 -8.24 0.29
C GLU A 53 -8.22 -9.63 0.86
N ARG A 54 -7.03 -10.20 0.63
CA ARG A 54 -6.61 -11.50 1.18
C ARG A 54 -6.08 -11.40 2.62
N GLY A 55 -6.13 -10.23 3.25
CA GLY A 55 -5.63 -10.02 4.61
C GLY A 55 -4.16 -10.40 4.76
N PHE A 56 -3.32 -10.06 3.77
CA PHE A 56 -1.88 -10.38 3.75
C PHE A 56 -1.54 -11.89 3.84
N GLY A 57 -2.51 -12.79 3.63
CA GLY A 57 -2.31 -14.22 3.80
C GLY A 57 -2.18 -14.65 5.26
N GLU A 58 -2.59 -13.79 6.19
CA GLU A 58 -2.67 -14.12 7.61
C GLU A 58 -3.89 -15.04 7.84
N GLU A 59 -3.68 -16.17 8.51
CA GLU A 59 -4.77 -17.07 8.87
C GLU A 59 -5.69 -16.33 9.83
N THR A 60 -6.93 -16.09 9.42
CA THR A 60 -7.93 -15.43 10.26
C THR A 60 -8.34 -16.41 11.36
N ALA A 61 -7.80 -16.21 12.56
CA ALA A 61 -8.16 -16.98 13.76
C ALA A 61 -9.57 -16.62 14.28
#